data_AF-A0AAE1AIA4-F1
#
_entry.id   AF-A0AAE1AIA4-F1
#
_cell.length_a   1.000
_cell.length_b   1.000
_cell.length_c   1.000
_cell.angle_alpha   90.00
_cell.angle_beta   90.00
_cell.angle_gamma   90.00
#
_symmetry.space_group_name_H-M   'P 1'
#
loop_
_entity.id
_entity.type
_entity.pdbx_description
1 polymer ?
#
loop_
_entity_poly.entity_id
_entity_poly.type
_entity_poly.pdbx_seq_one_letter_code
_entity_poly.pdbx_strand_id
1 'polypeptide(L)'
;MKSKVLYTNKECFILALSRYIVSPQVTCSSVRRLGELSDGGWELCEDPLYSPRTTTTSSTNTTSCLVYSYGINNDFSFDDDMAKYGCEVHSFDPT
;
A
#
# COMPACT_ATOMS: atom_id res chain seq x y z
N MET A 1 -20.17 8.97 36.52
CA MET A 1 -19.24 10.11 36.46
C MET A 1 -18.36 9.92 35.22
N LYS A 2 -18.66 10.60 34.10
CA LYS A 2 -17.83 10.52 32.88
C LYS A 2 -16.83 11.67 32.93
N SER A 3 -15.57 11.39 33.26
CA SER A 3 -14.50 12.38 33.10
C SER A 3 -14.33 12.68 31.61
N LYS A 4 -14.56 13.94 31.22
CA LYS A 4 -14.12 14.45 29.92
C LYS A 4 -12.64 14.75 30.04
N VAL A 5 -11.80 13.91 29.43
CA VAL A 5 -10.39 14.22 29.24
C VAL A 5 -10.33 15.36 28.22
N LEU A 6 -9.77 16.51 28.62
CA LEU A 6 -9.53 17.65 27.74
C LEU A 6 -8.13 17.51 27.15
N TYR A 7 -8.06 17.30 25.84
CA TYR A 7 -6.81 17.25 25.10
C TYR A 7 -6.41 18.66 24.65
N THR A 8 -5.10 18.94 24.60
CA THR A 8 -4.60 20.20 24.02
C THR A 8 -4.72 20.16 22.49
N ASN A 9 -4.64 21.32 21.83
CA ASN A 9 -4.69 21.38 20.36
C ASN A 9 -3.63 20.50 19.67
N LYS A 10 -2.44 20.35 20.28
CA LYS A 10 -1.37 19.50 19.75
C LYS A 10 -1.73 18.01 19.85
N GLU A 11 -2.24 17.60 21.01
CA GLU A 11 -2.69 16.22 21.24
C GLU A 11 -3.87 15.85 20.33
N CYS A 12 -4.85 16.75 20.18
CA CYS A 12 -5.95 16.54 19.23
C CYS A 12 -5.47 16.42 17.78
N PHE A 13 -4.46 17.20 17.37
CA PHE A 13 -3.92 17.12 16.01
C PHE A 13 -3.20 15.79 15.77
N ILE A 14 -2.38 15.33 16.71
CA ILE A 14 -1.71 14.03 16.65
C ILE A 14 -2.74 12.90 16.57
N LEU A 15 -3.79 12.96 17.40
CA LEU A 15 -4.87 11.97 17.39
C LEU A 15 -5.70 12.00 16.10
N ALA A 16 -5.93 13.18 15.53
CA ALA A 16 -6.64 13.32 14.26
C ALA A 16 -5.80 12.78 13.09
N LEU A 17 -4.50 13.10 13.07
CA LEU A 17 -3.58 12.62 12.05
C LEU A 17 -3.37 11.11 12.14
N SER A 18 -3.15 10.57 13.34
CA SER A 18 -2.99 9.13 13.53
C SER A 18 -4.26 8.39 13.10
N ARG A 19 -5.43 8.89 13.49
CA ARG A 19 -6.72 8.34 13.04
C ARG A 19 -6.86 8.41 11.52
N TYR A 20 -6.46 9.50 10.88
CA TYR A 20 -6.53 9.64 9.43
C TYR A 20 -5.63 8.62 8.73
N ILE A 21 -4.38 8.47 9.18
CA ILE A 21 -3.40 7.55 8.59
C ILE A 21 -3.83 6.08 8.76
N VAL A 22 -4.41 5.72 9.91
CA VAL A 22 -4.80 4.33 10.21
C VAL A 22 -6.22 3.97 9.78
N SER A 23 -7.03 4.95 9.37
CA SER A 23 -8.39 4.66 8.88
C SER A 23 -8.32 4.33 7.38
N PRO A 24 -8.92 3.21 6.94
CA PRO A 24 -9.08 2.94 5.52
C PRO A 24 -9.85 4.08 4.85
N GLN A 25 -9.25 4.69 3.84
CA GLN A 25 -9.86 5.81 3.12
C GLN A 25 -10.80 5.33 2.00
N VAL A 26 -10.72 4.04 1.63
CA VAL A 26 -11.41 3.43 0.51
C VAL A 26 -11.83 2.01 0.88
N THR A 27 -13.07 1.63 0.53
CA THR A 27 -13.50 0.23 0.55
C THR A 27 -13.20 -0.39 -0.80
N CYS A 28 -12.35 -1.42 -0.81
CA CYS A 28 -12.00 -2.14 -2.02
C CYS A 28 -12.99 -3.27 -2.30
N SER A 29 -13.50 -3.35 -3.52
CA SER A 29 -14.44 -4.42 -3.94
C SER A 29 -13.70 -5.69 -4.36
N SER A 30 -12.51 -5.55 -4.93
CA SER A 30 -11.66 -6.65 -5.38
C SER A 30 -10.26 -6.52 -4.80
N VAL A 31 -9.92 -7.38 -3.84
CA VAL A 31 -8.60 -7.43 -3.21
C VAL A 31 -7.84 -8.65 -3.74
N ARG A 32 -6.57 -8.46 -4.11
CA ARG A 32 -5.65 -9.53 -4.49
C ARG A 32 -4.47 -9.58 -3.53
N ARG A 33 -4.17 -10.78 -3.02
CA ARG A 33 -2.95 -11.04 -2.25
C ARG A 33 -1.77 -11.24 -3.22
N LEU A 34 -0.66 -10.55 -2.99
CA LEU A 34 0.60 -10.70 -3.70
C LEU A 34 1.73 -11.05 -2.73
N GLY A 35 2.66 -11.88 -3.17
CA GLY A 35 3.71 -12.43 -2.32
C GLY A 35 3.24 -13.53 -1.38
N GLU A 36 4.02 -13.80 -0.35
CA GLU A 36 3.76 -14.88 0.61
C GLU A 36 2.41 -14.73 1.33
N LEU A 37 1.83 -15.88 1.72
CA LEU A 37 0.59 -15.90 2.51
C LEU A 37 0.82 -15.46 3.96
N SER A 38 2.06 -15.50 4.42
CA SER A 38 2.50 -15.07 5.75
C SER A 38 2.92 -13.60 5.78
N ASP A 39 3.81 -13.24 6.71
CA ASP A 39 4.58 -12.00 6.61
C ASP A 39 5.36 -11.98 5.29
N GLY A 40 5.54 -10.78 4.71
CA GLY A 40 6.19 -10.57 3.41
C GLY A 40 5.24 -10.29 2.24
N GLY A 41 3.99 -10.76 2.29
CA GLY A 41 2.98 -10.44 1.27
C GLY A 41 2.07 -9.26 1.63
N TRP A 42 1.44 -8.67 0.61
CA TRP A 42 0.54 -7.51 0.74
C TRP A 42 -0.75 -7.66 -0.05
N GLU A 43 -1.79 -6.95 0.39
CA GLU A 43 -3.10 -6.88 -0.28
C GLU A 43 -3.15 -5.68 -1.24
N LEU A 44 -3.34 -5.95 -2.52
CA LEU A 44 -3.51 -4.94 -3.57
C LEU A 44 -5.00 -4.75 -3.87
N CYS A 45 -5.46 -3.50 -3.91
CA CYS A 45 -6.79 -3.17 -4.38
C CYS A 45 -6.83 -3.14 -5.92
N GLU A 46 -7.66 -3.99 -6.52
CA GLU A 46 -7.81 -4.10 -7.98
C GLU A 46 -9.00 -3.32 -8.55
N ASP A 47 -9.71 -2.57 -7.70
CA ASP A 47 -10.77 -1.67 -8.18
C ASP A 47 -10.19 -0.70 -9.23
N PRO A 48 -10.89 -0.43 -10.35
CA PRO A 48 -10.31 0.27 -11.50
C PRO A 48 -9.67 1.63 -11.21
N LEU A 49 -10.15 2.32 -10.17
CA LEU A 49 -9.65 3.63 -9.75
C LEU A 49 -8.32 3.58 -8.99
N TYR A 50 -7.99 2.43 -8.42
CA TYR A 50 -6.84 2.24 -7.51
C TYR A 50 -5.86 1.17 -8.02
N SER A 51 -6.27 0.35 -8.98
CA SER A 51 -5.42 -0.67 -9.58
C SER A 51 -4.27 -0.03 -10.37
N PRO A 52 -3.03 -0.49 -10.17
CA PRO A 52 -1.88 -0.04 -10.98
C PRO A 52 -1.99 -0.40 -12.47
N ARG A 53 -2.92 -1.30 -12.83
CA ARG A 53 -3.10 -1.84 -14.19
C ARG A 53 -3.88 -0.92 -15.12
N THR A 54 -4.64 0.05 -14.60
CA THR A 54 -5.59 0.83 -15.41
C THR A 54 -4.98 2.02 -16.14
N THR A 55 -3.72 2.36 -15.90
CA THR A 55 -3.00 3.41 -16.64
C THR A 55 -2.35 2.85 -17.91
N THR A 56 -3.17 2.32 -18.81
CA THR A 56 -2.80 2.29 -20.23
C THR A 56 -2.78 3.73 -20.71
N THR A 57 -1.63 4.40 -20.57
CA THR A 57 -1.43 5.69 -21.22
C THR A 57 -1.66 5.46 -22.71
N SER A 58 -2.58 6.23 -23.27
CA SER A 58 -3.26 6.01 -24.55
C SER A 58 -2.37 6.12 -25.80
N SER A 59 -1.12 5.65 -25.76
CA SER A 59 -0.22 5.65 -26.92
C SER A 59 0.89 4.60 -26.92
N THR A 60 1.15 3.87 -25.82
CA THR A 60 2.20 2.82 -25.83
C THR A 60 1.81 1.69 -24.89
N ASN A 61 1.89 0.44 -25.34
CA ASN A 61 1.58 -0.79 -24.59
C ASN A 61 2.60 -1.05 -23.47
N THR A 62 2.66 -0.17 -22.47
CA THR A 62 3.52 -0.33 -21.29
C THR A 62 2.73 0.11 -20.07
N THR A 63 2.18 -0.84 -19.33
CA THR A 63 1.80 -0.60 -17.92
C THR A 63 3.10 -0.21 -17.21
N SER A 64 3.20 0.99 -16.63
CA SER A 64 4.37 1.37 -15.83
C SER A 64 3.91 1.86 -14.46
N CYS A 65 3.73 0.93 -13.54
CA CYS A 65 3.68 1.23 -12.11
C CYS A 65 5.10 1.19 -11.55
N LEU A 66 5.37 1.96 -10.50
CA LEU A 66 6.67 2.03 -9.85
C LEU A 66 6.53 1.58 -8.40
N VAL A 67 7.33 0.59 -8.00
CA VAL A 67 7.35 0.04 -6.63
C VAL A 67 8.73 0.23 -6.04
N TYR A 68 8.76 0.81 -4.84
CA TYR A 68 9.95 0.85 -3.99
C TYR A 68 9.68 0.00 -2.76
N SER A 69 10.45 -1.07 -2.60
CA SER A 69 10.31 -2.03 -1.51
C SER A 69 11.56 -2.00 -0.64
N TYR A 70 11.41 -1.67 0.64
CA TYR A 70 12.53 -1.52 1.57
C TYR A 70 12.37 -2.50 2.74
N GLY A 71 13.48 -3.12 3.16
CA GLY A 71 13.48 -3.98 4.34
C GLY A 71 12.78 -5.31 4.11
N ILE A 72 13.02 -5.93 2.94
CA ILE A 72 12.31 -7.12 2.49
C ILE A 72 12.78 -8.43 3.15
N ASN A 73 13.86 -8.42 3.96
CA ASN A 73 14.30 -9.55 4.78
C ASN A 73 14.46 -10.87 3.97
N ASN A 74 15.11 -10.79 2.82
CA ASN A 74 15.28 -11.85 1.83
C ASN A 74 13.98 -12.46 1.25
N ASP A 75 12.83 -11.82 1.43
CA ASP A 75 11.56 -12.21 0.82
C ASP A 75 11.21 -11.28 -0.34
N PHE A 76 11.45 -11.75 -1.57
CA PHE A 76 11.14 -11.02 -2.80
C PHE A 76 9.79 -11.41 -3.41
N SER A 77 8.97 -12.20 -2.71
CA SER A 77 7.75 -12.77 -3.28
C SER A 77 6.76 -11.71 -3.74
N PHE A 78 6.57 -10.65 -2.94
CA PHE A 78 5.72 -9.51 -3.30
C PHE A 78 6.30 -8.73 -4.49
N ASP A 79 7.60 -8.46 -4.45
CA ASP A 79 8.33 -7.74 -5.50
C ASP A 79 8.24 -8.45 -6.85
N ASP A 80 8.47 -9.76 -6.86
CA ASP A 80 8.35 -10.63 -8.03
C ASP A 80 6.93 -10.62 -8.60
N ASP A 81 5.92 -10.66 -7.74
CA ASP A 81 4.53 -10.60 -8.15
C ASP A 81 4.17 -9.23 -8.73
N MET A 82 4.69 -8.13 -8.18
CA MET A 82 4.53 -6.79 -8.74
C MET A 82 5.27 -6.61 -10.07
N ALA A 83 6.43 -7.23 -10.23
CA ALA A 83 7.15 -7.26 -11.51
C ALA A 83 6.35 -8.01 -12.58
N LYS A 84 5.77 -9.17 -12.24
CA LYS A 84 4.83 -9.91 -13.11
C LYS A 84 3.56 -9.11 -13.39
N TYR A 85 3.13 -8.26 -12.45
CA TYR A 85 2.02 -7.33 -12.63
C TYR A 85 2.33 -6.22 -13.64
N GLY A 86 3.60 -6.07 -14.04
CA GLY A 86 4.06 -5.11 -15.03
C GLY A 86 4.65 -3.84 -14.43
N CYS A 87 5.01 -3.85 -13.14
CA CYS A 87 5.65 -2.69 -12.52
C CYS A 87 7.17 -2.71 -12.72
N GLU A 88 7.77 -1.52 -12.77
CA GLU A 88 9.17 -1.30 -12.45
C GLU A 88 9.32 -1.41 -10.93
N VAL A 89 10.13 -2.37 -10.46
CA VAL A 89 10.29 -2.68 -9.04
C VAL A 89 11.74 -2.47 -8.63
N HIS A 90 11.94 -1.71 -7.56
CA HIS A 90 13.25 -1.48 -6.93
C HIS A 90 13.18 -1.97 -5.49
N SER A 91 13.92 -3.03 -5.20
CA SER A 91 13.94 -3.67 -3.88
C SER A 91 15.28 -3.41 -3.19
N PHE A 92 15.22 -3.04 -1.91
CA PHE A 92 16.39 -2.73 -1.08
C PHE A 92 16.32 -3.55 0.20
N ASP A 93 17.29 -4.45 0.36
CA ASP A 93 17.41 -5.30 1.53
C ASP A 93 18.68 -4.97 2.33
N PRO A 94 18.56 -4.33 3.52
CA PRO A 94 19.69 -4.03 4.39
C PRO A 94 20.00 -5.14 5.41
N THR A 95 19.27 -6.25 5.35
CA THR A 95 19.33 -7.35 6.33
C THR A 95 20.62 -8.17 6.21
#